data_AF-A0A800MI57-F1
#
_entry.id   AF-A0A800MI57-F1
#
_cell.length_a   1.000
_cell.length_b   1.000
_cell.length_c   1.000
_cell.angle_alpha   90.00
_cell.angle_beta   90.00
_cell.angle_gamma   90.00
#
_symmetry.space_group_name_H-M   'P 1'
#
loop_
_entity.id
_entity.type
_entity.pdbx_description
1 polymer ?
#
loop_
_entity_poly.entity_id
_entity_poly.type
_entity_poly.pdbx_seq_one_letter_code
_entity_poly.pdbx_strand_id
1 'polypeptide(L)'
;MVRTPNLSARLKREAQRAEDAAHAAGLDFFEVLFEILDARDLNAVAAYGGFPRRYASWRFGMDFERLHKGYSYGLSKIYELVINNDPTIAYLVRSNSLMEQKLVMAHVFGHADFFKHNVWFAPTERRMVQAMESNAERIKQISADQGQDNLDRMLDRALCLEGLLDPYLPLQGPRASESVGRIDHARASFEAVLDGRPVRPPEPTRLAGSALPTYDCLAFLIEHAPLEAWQREVLRVVRDEAYYFMPQRQTKIMNEGWASFWHSRLLTGGLLDGSEIIDFADCHSGATAAQSGQLNPYKLGIELFRHADRLGHDLFRLRKIHNDTSFIDELVDEEFALENELFIYRDNPKGGGRQVADRDWKTVKQQLLSSLSWAGQPRIQLQEVDSEGALVLAHMHDGRDLVLQEAGQLISNLAHLWGAPVHLLSLDQGQGKRVTAGEAGISVADCELAVERCGAPASPVERGDSKRQAG
;
A
#
# COMPACT_ATOMS: atom_id res chain seq x y z
N MET A 1 -9.42 14.43 -25.06
CA MET A 1 -9.64 13.58 -26.26
C MET A 1 -8.97 12.25 -25.97
N VAL A 2 -9.74 11.29 -25.46
CA VAL A 2 -9.28 9.98 -24.99
C VAL A 2 -8.55 9.22 -26.11
N ARG A 3 -7.22 9.06 -26.00
CA ARG A 3 -6.42 8.28 -26.95
C ARG A 3 -6.48 6.78 -26.63
N THR A 4 -7.47 6.09 -27.18
CA THR A 4 -7.68 4.65 -26.92
C THR A 4 -7.47 3.81 -28.18
N PRO A 5 -6.25 3.29 -28.42
CA PRO A 5 -5.93 2.60 -29.67
C PRO A 5 -6.75 1.33 -29.92
N ASN A 6 -7.21 0.64 -28.86
CA ASN A 6 -7.81 -0.70 -28.97
C ASN A 6 -9.31 -0.80 -28.61
N LEU A 7 -9.99 0.33 -28.36
CA LEU A 7 -11.42 0.33 -28.01
C LEU A 7 -12.33 0.32 -29.25
N SER A 8 -13.43 -0.41 -29.16
CA SER A 8 -14.49 -0.36 -30.19
C SER A 8 -15.11 1.04 -30.24
N ALA A 9 -15.67 1.43 -31.39
CA ALA A 9 -16.31 2.74 -31.53
C ALA A 9 -17.45 2.97 -30.51
N ARG A 10 -18.12 1.90 -30.08
CA ARG A 10 -19.15 1.96 -29.03
C ARG A 10 -18.52 2.29 -27.67
N LEU A 11 -17.49 1.56 -27.26
CA LEU A 11 -16.84 1.78 -25.97
C LEU A 11 -16.13 3.13 -25.90
N LYS A 12 -15.58 3.63 -27.01
CA LYS A 12 -15.06 5.01 -27.08
C LYS A 12 -16.12 6.06 -26.76
N ARG A 13 -17.35 5.87 -27.25
CA ARG A 13 -18.47 6.77 -26.92
C ARG A 13 -18.86 6.69 -25.46
N GLU A 14 -18.94 5.49 -24.90
CA GLU A 14 -19.25 5.33 -23.46
C GLU A 14 -18.16 5.93 -22.57
N ALA A 15 -16.89 5.74 -22.91
CA ALA A 15 -15.77 6.35 -22.21
C ALA A 15 -15.84 7.88 -22.25
N GLN A 16 -16.14 8.48 -23.41
CA GLN A 16 -16.32 9.92 -23.53
C GLN A 16 -17.52 10.42 -22.72
N ARG A 17 -18.66 9.73 -22.78
CA ARG A 17 -19.84 10.08 -21.96
C ARG A 17 -19.52 10.06 -20.48
N ALA A 18 -18.78 9.04 -20.02
CA ALA A 18 -18.36 8.92 -18.63
C ALA A 18 -17.38 10.01 -18.22
N GLU A 19 -16.42 10.37 -19.09
CA GLU A 19 -15.49 11.49 -18.89
C GLU A 19 -16.24 12.83 -18.77
N ASP A 20 -17.17 13.10 -19.70
CA ASP A 20 -17.97 14.33 -19.71
C ASP A 20 -18.82 14.43 -18.43
N ALA A 21 -19.44 13.33 -18.02
CA ALA A 21 -20.22 13.27 -16.78
C ALA A 21 -19.34 13.48 -15.53
N ALA A 22 -18.14 12.90 -15.51
CA ALA A 22 -17.18 13.07 -14.42
C ALA A 22 -16.73 14.54 -14.29
N HIS A 23 -16.40 15.20 -15.40
CA HIS A 23 -16.07 16.63 -15.40
C HIS A 23 -17.25 17.51 -15.00
N ALA A 24 -18.46 17.20 -15.47
CA ALA A 24 -19.67 17.93 -15.07
C ALA A 24 -19.95 17.79 -13.56
N ALA A 25 -19.54 16.68 -12.95
CA ALA A 25 -19.62 16.42 -11.52
C ALA A 25 -18.50 17.10 -10.70
N GLY A 26 -17.53 17.76 -11.35
CA GLY A 26 -16.42 18.46 -10.71
C GLY A 26 -15.18 17.61 -10.44
N LEU A 27 -15.09 16.40 -11.02
CA LEU A 27 -13.89 15.57 -10.96
C LEU A 27 -12.79 16.13 -11.87
N ASP A 28 -11.55 16.10 -11.37
CA ASP A 28 -10.36 16.56 -12.08
C ASP A 28 -9.28 15.48 -12.04
N PHE A 29 -8.78 15.07 -13.21
CA PHE A 29 -7.86 13.95 -13.36
C PHE A 29 -6.87 14.19 -14.51
N PHE A 30 -5.85 13.34 -14.63
CA PHE A 30 -4.99 13.30 -15.83
C PHE A 30 -5.74 12.63 -16.97
N GLU A 31 -5.23 12.76 -18.21
CA GLU A 31 -5.81 12.00 -19.34
C GLU A 31 -5.87 10.51 -18.99
N VAL A 32 -7.03 9.86 -19.21
CA VAL A 32 -7.21 8.44 -18.96
C VAL A 32 -7.12 7.66 -20.27
N LEU A 33 -6.14 6.76 -20.35
CA LEU A 33 -5.95 5.82 -21.45
C LEU A 33 -6.55 4.48 -21.08
N PHE A 34 -7.65 4.12 -21.75
CA PHE A 34 -8.25 2.80 -21.61
C PHE A 34 -7.65 1.79 -22.60
N GLU A 35 -7.21 0.65 -22.09
CA GLU A 35 -6.76 -0.49 -22.88
C GLU A 35 -7.61 -1.71 -22.58
N ILE A 36 -7.99 -2.49 -23.60
CA ILE A 36 -8.81 -3.69 -23.42
C ILE A 36 -7.93 -4.94 -23.51
N LEU A 37 -7.95 -5.75 -22.45
CA LEU A 37 -7.16 -6.99 -22.32
C LEU A 37 -8.08 -8.19 -22.15
N ASP A 38 -7.59 -9.36 -22.54
CA ASP A 38 -8.24 -10.62 -22.14
C ASP A 38 -7.95 -10.93 -20.67
N ALA A 39 -8.79 -11.73 -20.02
CA ALA A 39 -8.65 -12.01 -18.58
C ALA A 39 -7.27 -12.60 -18.22
N ARG A 40 -6.68 -13.42 -19.11
CA ARG A 40 -5.34 -13.97 -18.92
C ARG A 40 -4.27 -12.89 -18.93
N ASP A 41 -4.34 -11.97 -19.88
CA ASP A 41 -3.36 -10.88 -20.01
C ASP A 41 -3.51 -9.89 -18.86
N LEU A 42 -4.74 -9.61 -18.42
CA LEU A 42 -4.96 -8.78 -17.23
C LEU A 42 -4.34 -9.44 -15.98
N ASN A 43 -4.52 -10.75 -15.79
CA ASN A 43 -3.89 -11.46 -14.68
C ASN A 43 -2.36 -11.41 -14.76
N ALA A 44 -1.78 -11.46 -15.96
CA ALA A 44 -0.34 -11.30 -16.15
C ALA A 44 0.12 -9.89 -15.77
N VAL A 45 -0.53 -8.85 -16.28
CA VAL A 45 -0.22 -7.46 -15.95
C VAL A 45 -0.40 -7.18 -14.45
N ALA A 46 -1.47 -7.71 -13.83
CA ALA A 46 -1.72 -7.60 -12.40
C ALA A 46 -0.64 -8.28 -11.55
N ALA A 47 -0.12 -9.44 -11.99
CA ALA A 47 0.99 -10.12 -11.32
C ALA A 47 2.28 -9.30 -11.31
N TYR A 48 2.49 -8.45 -12.32
CA TYR A 48 3.58 -7.47 -12.36
C TYR A 48 3.27 -6.17 -11.60
N GLY A 49 2.14 -6.08 -10.90
CA GLY A 49 1.72 -4.88 -10.17
C GLY A 49 1.12 -3.81 -11.08
N GLY A 50 0.63 -4.19 -12.26
CA GLY A 50 0.00 -3.30 -13.22
C GLY A 50 0.88 -2.87 -14.39
N PHE A 51 2.18 -3.17 -14.36
CA PHE A 51 3.12 -2.68 -15.36
C PHE A 51 3.45 -3.76 -16.40
N PRO A 52 3.25 -3.51 -17.71
CA PRO A 52 3.58 -4.48 -18.75
C PRO A 52 5.07 -4.84 -18.82
N ARG A 53 5.93 -3.90 -18.39
CA ARG A 53 7.39 -4.04 -18.37
C ARG A 53 7.88 -3.81 -16.95
N ARG A 54 8.30 -4.88 -16.31
CA ARG A 54 8.98 -4.90 -15.02
C ARG A 54 10.04 -6.00 -15.06
N TYR A 55 11.01 -5.95 -14.14
CA TYR A 55 12.03 -7.01 -14.09
C TYR A 55 11.39 -8.38 -13.85
N ALA A 56 12.05 -9.42 -14.34
CA ALA A 56 11.60 -10.79 -14.13
C ALA A 56 11.90 -11.24 -12.69
N SER A 57 10.94 -11.92 -12.08
CA SER A 57 11.10 -12.66 -10.82
C SER A 57 10.10 -13.81 -10.79
N TRP A 58 10.51 -14.96 -10.25
CA TRP A 58 9.62 -16.12 -10.10
C TRP A 58 8.42 -15.82 -9.19
N ARG A 59 8.53 -14.85 -8.27
CA ARG A 59 7.42 -14.37 -7.43
C ARG A 59 6.22 -13.91 -8.27
N PHE A 60 6.47 -13.16 -9.34
CA PHE A 60 5.41 -12.71 -10.25
C PHE A 60 4.80 -13.88 -11.02
N GLY A 61 5.57 -14.91 -11.34
CA GLY A 61 5.06 -16.15 -11.93
C GLY A 61 4.09 -16.89 -10.98
N MET A 62 4.43 -16.97 -9.70
CA MET A 62 3.52 -17.55 -8.70
C MET A 62 2.24 -16.71 -8.51
N ASP A 63 2.38 -15.39 -8.48
CA ASP A 63 1.24 -14.49 -8.36
C ASP A 63 0.30 -14.61 -9.57
N PHE A 64 0.86 -14.73 -10.78
CA PHE A 64 0.09 -15.04 -11.99
C PHE A 64 -0.68 -16.35 -11.87
N GLU A 65 -0.02 -17.44 -11.44
CA GLU A 65 -0.67 -18.74 -11.26
C GLU A 65 -1.82 -18.68 -10.25
N ARG A 66 -1.63 -17.93 -9.15
CA ARG A 66 -2.68 -17.72 -8.14
C ARG A 66 -3.87 -16.97 -8.72
N LEU A 67 -3.62 -15.85 -9.41
CA LEU A 67 -4.66 -15.02 -10.03
C LEU A 67 -5.41 -15.79 -11.13
N HIS A 68 -4.67 -16.48 -12.00
CA HIS A 68 -5.25 -17.22 -13.12
C HIS A 68 -6.13 -18.38 -12.66
N LYS A 69 -5.71 -19.14 -11.63
CA LYS A 69 -6.53 -20.20 -11.03
C LYS A 69 -7.73 -19.64 -10.29
N GLY A 70 -7.56 -18.54 -9.55
CA GLY A 70 -8.66 -17.83 -8.90
C GLY A 70 -9.76 -17.43 -9.88
N TYR A 71 -9.37 -16.87 -11.04
CA TYR A 71 -10.30 -16.56 -12.13
C TYR A 71 -10.94 -17.81 -12.75
N SER A 72 -10.13 -18.82 -13.10
CA SER A 72 -10.60 -20.03 -13.78
C SER A 72 -11.58 -20.85 -12.94
N TYR A 73 -11.44 -20.80 -11.62
CA TYR A 73 -12.36 -21.44 -10.67
C TYR A 73 -13.50 -20.54 -10.21
N GLY A 74 -13.61 -19.31 -10.72
CA GLY A 74 -14.66 -18.37 -10.35
C GLY A 74 -14.55 -17.83 -8.91
N LEU A 75 -13.38 -17.92 -8.30
CA LEU A 75 -13.11 -17.45 -6.94
C LEU A 75 -12.84 -15.94 -6.88
N SER A 76 -12.26 -15.39 -7.94
CA SER A 76 -11.90 -13.97 -8.02
C SER A 76 -11.96 -13.45 -9.44
N LYS A 77 -12.55 -12.26 -9.65
CA LYS A 77 -12.55 -11.55 -10.93
C LYS A 77 -11.99 -10.16 -10.71
N ILE A 78 -10.97 -9.79 -11.48
CA ILE A 78 -10.48 -8.42 -11.59
C ILE A 78 -11.34 -7.76 -12.67
N TYR A 79 -12.02 -6.65 -12.38
CA TYR A 79 -12.86 -5.96 -13.36
C TYR A 79 -12.03 -4.95 -14.18
N GLU A 80 -10.95 -4.48 -13.59
CA GLU A 80 -10.20 -3.30 -13.93
C GLU A 80 -8.80 -3.33 -13.30
N LEU A 81 -7.86 -2.59 -13.87
CA LEU A 81 -6.63 -2.26 -13.16
C LEU A 81 -6.20 -0.85 -13.56
N VAL A 82 -5.92 0.01 -12.58
CA VAL A 82 -5.58 1.42 -12.81
C VAL A 82 -4.17 1.72 -12.32
N ILE A 83 -3.37 2.32 -13.19
CA ILE A 83 -2.02 2.80 -12.89
C ILE A 83 -2.06 4.31 -12.66
N ASN A 84 -1.58 4.76 -11.51
CA ASN A 84 -1.29 6.17 -11.25
C ASN A 84 -0.06 6.61 -12.07
N ASN A 85 -0.33 7.14 -13.26
CA ASN A 85 0.64 7.68 -14.20
C ASN A 85 0.02 8.92 -14.85
N ASP A 86 0.84 9.77 -15.47
CA ASP A 86 0.40 10.85 -16.35
C ASP A 86 0.87 10.54 -17.79
N PRO A 87 -0.03 10.08 -18.68
CA PRO A 87 -1.47 9.87 -18.49
C PRO A 87 -1.80 8.64 -17.63
N THR A 88 -2.98 8.62 -17.00
CA THR A 88 -3.48 7.50 -16.20
C THR A 88 -3.84 6.34 -17.11
N ILE A 89 -3.38 5.12 -16.80
CA ILE A 89 -3.62 3.95 -17.64
C ILE A 89 -4.62 3.05 -16.93
N ALA A 90 -5.66 2.64 -17.63
CA ALA A 90 -6.70 1.76 -17.11
C ALA A 90 -6.92 0.57 -18.04
N TYR A 91 -6.79 -0.64 -17.51
CA TYR A 91 -7.04 -1.87 -18.23
C TYR A 91 -8.47 -2.35 -17.98
N LEU A 92 -9.21 -2.57 -19.06
CA LEU A 92 -10.56 -3.12 -19.09
C LEU A 92 -10.51 -4.58 -19.52
N VAL A 93 -11.38 -5.43 -18.95
CA VAL A 93 -11.46 -6.84 -19.34
C VAL A 93 -12.41 -7.02 -20.52
N ARG A 94 -12.00 -7.75 -21.56
CA ARG A 94 -12.81 -8.02 -22.75
C ARG A 94 -14.10 -8.79 -22.46
N SER A 95 -14.08 -9.70 -21.50
CA SER A 95 -15.24 -10.53 -21.13
C SER A 95 -16.31 -9.76 -20.35
N ASN A 96 -16.05 -8.50 -19.95
CA ASN A 96 -17.05 -7.69 -19.27
C ASN A 96 -18.22 -7.35 -20.21
N SER A 97 -19.44 -7.42 -19.67
CA SER A 97 -20.66 -6.94 -20.32
C SER A 97 -20.57 -5.43 -20.56
N LEU A 98 -21.39 -4.89 -21.46
CA LEU A 98 -21.36 -3.44 -21.70
C LEU A 98 -21.65 -2.62 -20.44
N MET A 99 -22.60 -3.08 -19.61
CA MET A 99 -22.91 -2.44 -18.35
C MET A 99 -21.68 -2.46 -17.44
N GLU A 100 -21.02 -3.61 -17.27
CA GLU A 100 -19.78 -3.73 -16.48
C GLU A 100 -18.69 -2.78 -17.02
N GLN A 101 -18.56 -2.63 -18.34
CA GLN A 101 -17.62 -1.67 -18.95
C GLN A 101 -17.97 -0.22 -18.57
N LYS A 102 -19.25 0.17 -18.63
CA LYS A 102 -19.69 1.51 -18.22
C LYS A 102 -19.37 1.77 -16.74
N LEU A 103 -19.60 0.77 -15.87
CA LEU A 103 -19.29 0.88 -14.45
C LEU A 103 -17.81 1.04 -14.20
N VAL A 104 -16.98 0.19 -14.82
CA VAL A 104 -15.54 0.26 -14.66
C VAL A 104 -15.01 1.61 -15.17
N MET A 105 -15.46 2.09 -16.33
CA MET A 105 -15.05 3.39 -16.85
C MET A 105 -15.38 4.54 -15.86
N ALA A 106 -16.60 4.57 -15.33
CA ALA A 106 -17.01 5.56 -14.33
C ALA A 106 -16.19 5.45 -13.03
N HIS A 107 -15.88 4.21 -12.60
CA HIS A 107 -15.08 3.92 -11.42
C HIS A 107 -13.63 4.40 -11.58
N VAL A 108 -13.02 4.13 -12.74
CA VAL A 108 -11.66 4.56 -13.09
C VAL A 108 -11.51 6.07 -13.00
N PHE A 109 -12.50 6.86 -13.44
CA PHE A 109 -12.43 8.33 -13.30
C PHE A 109 -12.41 8.77 -11.83
N GLY A 110 -13.12 8.06 -10.95
CA GLY A 110 -13.02 8.29 -9.50
C GLY A 110 -11.61 8.01 -8.98
N HIS A 111 -10.99 6.88 -9.36
CA HIS A 111 -9.59 6.61 -8.99
C HIS A 111 -8.62 7.65 -9.54
N ALA A 112 -8.75 8.03 -10.81
CA ALA A 112 -7.87 8.98 -11.46
C ALA A 112 -7.90 10.34 -10.74
N ASP A 113 -9.10 10.78 -10.34
CA ASP A 113 -9.30 11.98 -9.53
C ASP A 113 -8.70 11.82 -8.12
N PHE A 114 -8.89 10.67 -7.47
CA PHE A 114 -8.29 10.38 -6.16
C PHE A 114 -6.75 10.46 -6.21
N PHE A 115 -6.12 9.79 -7.17
CA PHE A 115 -4.67 9.73 -7.34
C PHE A 115 -4.04 11.10 -7.62
N LYS A 116 -4.74 11.97 -8.34
CA LYS A 116 -4.24 13.32 -8.67
C LYS A 116 -4.22 14.23 -7.44
N HIS A 117 -5.15 14.07 -6.52
CA HIS A 117 -5.41 15.09 -5.49
C HIS A 117 -5.15 14.66 -4.05
N ASN A 118 -5.14 13.36 -3.75
CA ASN A 118 -4.86 12.89 -2.40
C ASN A 118 -3.37 13.13 -2.03
N VAL A 119 -3.14 13.72 -0.85
CA VAL A 119 -1.79 14.11 -0.38
C VAL A 119 -0.81 12.93 -0.30
N TRP A 120 -1.30 11.72 -0.01
CA TRP A 120 -0.49 10.51 0.10
C TRP A 120 0.11 10.09 -1.24
N PHE A 121 -0.52 10.45 -2.35
CA PHE A 121 0.00 10.22 -3.70
C PHE A 121 0.93 11.33 -4.19
N ALA A 122 1.04 12.47 -3.48
CA ALA A 122 1.87 13.58 -3.91
C ALA A 122 3.35 13.20 -4.14
N PRO A 123 3.99 12.34 -3.31
CA PRO A 123 5.37 11.91 -3.51
C PRO A 123 5.58 10.88 -4.62
N THR A 124 4.51 10.32 -5.21
CA THR A 124 4.62 9.24 -6.21
C THR A 124 5.14 9.75 -7.55
N GLU A 125 6.01 8.95 -8.20
CA GLU A 125 6.48 9.23 -9.56
C GLU A 125 5.31 9.14 -10.55
N ARG A 126 5.10 10.21 -11.32
CA ARG A 126 3.99 10.32 -12.28
C ARG A 126 4.31 9.70 -13.64
N ARG A 127 5.57 9.38 -13.91
CA ARG A 127 6.02 8.62 -15.09
C ARG A 127 6.44 7.20 -14.72
N MET A 128 5.63 6.54 -13.88
CA MET A 128 6.00 5.26 -13.30
C MET A 128 6.18 4.16 -14.36
N VAL A 129 5.46 4.21 -15.49
CA VAL A 129 5.68 3.25 -16.60
C VAL A 129 7.12 3.33 -17.11
N GLN A 130 7.65 4.53 -17.32
CA GLN A 130 9.02 4.73 -17.78
C GLN A 130 10.04 4.37 -16.69
N ALA A 131 9.72 4.66 -15.42
CA ALA A 131 10.59 4.30 -14.30
C ALA A 131 10.70 2.78 -14.15
N MET A 132 9.59 2.04 -14.23
CA MET A 132 9.55 0.57 -14.19
C MET A 132 10.32 -0.04 -15.37
N GLU A 133 10.19 0.52 -16.57
CA GLU A 133 10.99 0.12 -17.73
C GLU A 133 12.48 0.36 -17.52
N SER A 134 12.86 1.54 -17.00
CA SER A 134 14.25 1.84 -16.67
C SER A 134 14.81 0.89 -15.62
N ASN A 135 14.03 0.56 -14.59
CA ASN A 135 14.41 -0.40 -13.56
C ASN A 135 14.61 -1.79 -14.16
N ALA A 136 13.68 -2.23 -15.02
CA ALA A 136 13.77 -3.52 -15.69
C ALA A 136 15.05 -3.65 -16.53
N GLU A 137 15.44 -2.61 -17.27
CA GLU A 137 16.68 -2.63 -18.06
C GLU A 137 17.93 -2.63 -17.16
N ARG A 138 17.93 -1.88 -16.04
CA ARG A 138 19.04 -1.93 -15.06
C ARG A 138 19.20 -3.33 -14.47
N ILE A 139 18.11 -3.94 -14.03
CA ILE A 139 18.12 -5.29 -13.46
C ILE A 139 18.57 -6.33 -14.51
N LYS A 140 18.16 -6.16 -15.76
CA LYS A 140 18.60 -7.02 -16.87
C LYS A 140 20.10 -6.88 -17.14
N GLN A 141 20.65 -5.67 -17.09
CA GLN A 141 22.10 -5.47 -17.21
C GLN A 141 22.85 -6.12 -16.05
N ILE A 142 22.35 -5.97 -14.82
CA ILE A 142 22.90 -6.66 -13.64
C ILE A 142 22.86 -8.18 -13.82
N SER A 143 21.77 -8.74 -14.36
CA SER A 143 21.70 -10.18 -14.68
C SER A 143 22.76 -10.61 -15.68
N ALA A 144 22.99 -9.82 -16.73
CA ALA A 144 24.02 -10.12 -17.74
C ALA A 144 25.44 -10.12 -17.15
N ASP A 145 25.72 -9.23 -16.21
CA ASP A 145 27.04 -9.07 -15.60
C ASP A 145 27.29 -10.04 -14.43
N GLN A 146 26.27 -10.32 -13.61
CA GLN A 146 26.38 -11.10 -12.37
C GLN A 146 25.86 -12.54 -12.49
N GLY A 147 25.11 -12.85 -13.55
CA GLY A 147 24.42 -14.12 -13.74
C GLY A 147 23.04 -14.18 -13.08
N GLN A 148 22.12 -14.88 -13.72
CA GLN A 148 20.72 -14.97 -13.32
C GLN A 148 20.54 -15.53 -11.89
N ASP A 149 21.24 -16.62 -11.54
CA ASP A 149 21.10 -17.25 -10.21
C ASP A 149 21.54 -16.35 -9.05
N ASN A 150 22.50 -15.45 -9.30
CA ASN A 150 22.94 -14.47 -8.30
C ASN A 150 21.91 -13.35 -8.13
N LEU A 151 21.36 -12.87 -9.25
CA LEU A 151 20.30 -11.88 -9.25
C LEU A 151 19.03 -12.41 -8.56
N ASP A 152 18.59 -13.63 -8.87
CA ASP A 152 17.37 -14.21 -8.31
C ASP A 152 17.48 -14.33 -6.78
N ARG A 153 18.61 -14.85 -6.27
CA ARG A 153 18.87 -14.91 -4.82
C ARG A 153 18.89 -13.54 -4.16
N MET A 154 19.39 -12.51 -4.85
CA MET A 154 19.40 -11.14 -4.35
C MET A 154 18.00 -10.52 -4.35
N LEU A 155 17.24 -10.69 -5.44
CA LEU A 155 15.87 -10.20 -5.58
C LEU A 155 14.95 -10.83 -4.54
N ASP A 156 15.10 -12.12 -4.26
CA ASP A 156 14.30 -12.82 -3.25
C ASP A 156 14.47 -12.21 -1.86
N ARG A 157 15.73 -11.96 -1.48
CA ARG A 157 16.05 -11.29 -0.21
C ARG A 157 15.51 -9.88 -0.17
N ALA A 158 15.70 -9.12 -1.25
CA ALA A 158 15.23 -7.74 -1.34
C ALA A 158 13.69 -7.65 -1.24
N LEU A 159 12.97 -8.47 -2.00
CA LEU A 159 11.51 -8.48 -2.07
C LEU A 159 10.85 -8.95 -0.79
N CYS A 160 11.49 -9.83 -0.02
CA CYS A 160 11.01 -10.20 1.32
C CYS A 160 11.06 -9.04 2.33
N LEU A 161 11.91 -8.03 2.08
CA LEU A 161 12.13 -6.90 2.99
C LEU A 161 11.37 -5.64 2.56
N GLU A 162 10.58 -5.68 1.47
CA GLU A 162 9.81 -4.53 0.95
C GLU A 162 8.78 -3.96 1.95
N GLY A 163 8.44 -4.73 2.99
CA GLY A 163 7.56 -4.30 4.09
C GLY A 163 8.26 -3.64 5.26
N LEU A 164 9.60 -3.64 5.32
CA LEU A 164 10.39 -2.97 6.38
C LEU A 164 10.70 -1.51 5.99
N LEU A 165 9.64 -0.76 5.70
CA LEU A 165 9.69 0.62 5.28
C LEU A 165 8.88 1.51 6.22
N ASP A 166 9.22 2.80 6.26
CA ASP A 166 8.43 3.81 6.94
C ASP A 166 7.34 4.33 5.99
N PRO A 167 6.06 3.99 6.19
CA PRO A 167 4.99 4.37 5.29
C PRO A 167 4.70 5.89 5.33
N TYR A 168 5.23 6.64 6.30
CA TYR A 168 5.06 8.09 6.42
C TYR A 168 6.27 8.90 5.94
N LEU A 169 7.43 8.26 5.75
CA LEU A 169 8.66 8.94 5.34
C LEU A 169 8.52 9.73 4.03
N PRO A 170 7.85 9.24 2.97
CA PRO A 170 7.69 10.02 1.73
C PRO A 170 6.98 11.36 1.91
N LEU A 171 6.08 11.46 2.90
CA LEU A 171 5.35 12.70 3.19
C LEU A 171 6.15 13.73 3.99
N GLN A 172 7.21 13.30 4.67
CA GLN A 172 8.08 14.22 5.42
C GLN A 172 8.93 15.09 4.48
N GLY A 173 8.96 14.76 3.18
CA GLY A 173 9.72 15.44 2.15
C GLY A 173 11.24 15.32 2.34
N PRO A 174 12.04 15.71 1.34
CA PRO A 174 13.40 16.14 1.64
C PRO A 174 13.26 17.32 2.60
N ARG A 175 13.99 17.34 3.73
CA ARG A 175 14.09 18.56 4.54
C ARG A 175 14.41 19.70 3.57
N ALA A 176 13.74 20.84 3.67
CA ALA A 176 13.86 21.94 2.70
C ALA A 176 15.31 22.41 2.43
N SER A 177 16.28 22.00 3.25
CA SER A 177 17.72 22.15 3.02
C SER A 177 18.31 21.29 1.89
N GLU A 178 17.70 20.15 1.53
CA GLU A 178 18.27 19.17 0.58
C GLU A 178 17.87 19.40 -0.88
N SER A 179 16.66 19.91 -1.14
CA SER A 179 16.16 20.19 -2.50
C SER A 179 16.80 21.44 -3.11
N VAL A 180 17.01 22.48 -2.29
CA VAL A 180 17.74 23.70 -2.68
C VAL A 180 19.19 23.37 -3.05
N GLY A 181 19.84 22.49 -2.26
CA GLY A 181 21.20 22.02 -2.54
C GLY A 181 21.35 21.29 -3.88
N ARG A 182 20.34 20.52 -4.34
CA ARG A 182 20.40 19.80 -5.63
C ARG A 182 20.28 20.71 -6.84
N ILE A 183 19.42 21.73 -6.79
CA ILE A 183 19.26 22.70 -7.89
C ILE A 183 20.50 23.59 -7.98
N ASP A 184 21.00 24.07 -6.84
CA ASP A 184 22.23 24.87 -6.79
C ASP A 184 23.45 24.04 -7.21
N HIS A 185 23.51 22.75 -6.84
CA HIS A 185 24.57 21.84 -7.30
C HIS A 185 24.49 21.53 -8.80
N ALA A 186 23.29 21.27 -9.34
CA ALA A 186 23.10 21.03 -10.77
C ALA A 186 23.50 22.27 -11.59
N ARG A 187 23.13 23.46 -11.12
CA ARG A 187 23.52 24.73 -11.71
C ARG A 187 25.03 24.97 -11.61
N ALA A 188 25.64 24.75 -10.44
CA ALA A 188 27.08 24.87 -10.24
C ALA A 188 27.88 23.84 -11.06
N SER A 189 27.34 22.62 -11.25
CA SER A 189 27.94 21.59 -12.11
C SER A 189 27.88 22.01 -13.58
N PHE A 190 26.74 22.56 -14.02
CA PHE A 190 26.59 23.08 -15.38
C PHE A 190 27.51 24.28 -15.65
N GLU A 191 27.59 25.23 -14.72
CA GLU A 191 28.51 26.37 -14.78
C GLU A 191 29.99 25.93 -14.76
N ALA A 192 30.35 24.93 -13.94
CA ALA A 192 31.70 24.36 -13.91
C ALA A 192 32.09 23.66 -15.23
N VAL A 193 31.15 22.98 -15.89
CA VAL A 193 31.36 22.41 -17.24
C VAL A 193 31.59 23.51 -18.28
N LEU A 194 30.82 24.59 -18.24
CA LEU A 194 30.99 25.74 -19.14
C LEU A 194 32.33 26.45 -18.92
N ASP A 195 32.80 26.54 -17.68
CA ASP A 195 34.06 27.19 -17.29
C ASP A 195 35.29 26.26 -17.40
N GLY A 196 35.13 25.01 -17.85
CA GLY A 196 36.22 24.04 -17.99
C GLY A 196 36.84 23.61 -16.65
N ARG A 197 36.12 23.77 -15.54
CA ARG A 197 36.57 23.36 -14.20
C ARG A 197 36.21 21.90 -13.95
N PRO A 198 37.04 21.14 -13.21
CA PRO A 198 36.67 19.79 -12.83
C PRO A 198 35.42 19.81 -11.95
N VAL A 199 34.35 19.16 -12.43
CA VAL A 199 33.11 18.97 -11.67
C VAL A 199 33.42 18.01 -10.53
N ARG A 200 33.38 18.51 -9.30
CA ARG A 200 33.46 17.63 -8.13
C ARG A 200 32.18 16.78 -8.12
N PRO A 201 32.27 15.44 -8.05
CA PRO A 201 31.08 14.63 -7.93
C PRO A 201 30.32 15.08 -6.66
N PRO A 202 28.98 15.21 -6.72
CA PRO A 202 28.20 15.54 -5.54
C PRO A 202 28.57 14.56 -4.43
N GLU A 203 28.77 15.06 -3.21
CA GLU A 203 28.84 14.16 -2.06
C GLU A 203 27.54 13.34 -2.03
N PRO A 204 27.61 12.01 -1.88
CA PRO A 204 26.42 11.17 -1.91
C PRO A 204 25.47 11.68 -0.83
N THR A 205 24.33 12.21 -1.27
CA THR A 205 23.28 12.66 -0.36
C THR A 205 22.81 11.44 0.42
N ARG A 206 22.89 11.50 1.76
CA ARG A 206 22.35 10.42 2.58
C ARG A 206 20.87 10.21 2.25
N LEU A 207 20.47 8.96 2.12
CA LEU A 207 19.10 8.54 1.95
C LEU A 207 18.32 8.89 3.21
N ALA A 208 17.17 9.55 3.04
CA ALA A 208 16.25 9.76 4.14
C ALA A 208 15.88 8.41 4.77
N GLY A 209 15.87 8.36 6.10
CA GLY A 209 15.60 7.13 6.85
C GLY A 209 16.81 6.19 7.03
N SER A 210 18.02 6.56 6.62
CA SER A 210 19.21 5.73 6.86
C SER A 210 19.84 5.88 8.24
N ALA A 211 19.47 6.92 9.01
CA ALA A 211 20.01 7.14 10.35
C ALA A 211 19.20 6.39 11.41
N LEU A 212 19.88 5.80 12.39
CA LEU A 212 19.24 5.10 13.50
C LEU A 212 18.70 6.07 14.57
N PRO A 213 17.58 5.73 15.24
CA PRO A 213 16.68 4.61 14.94
C PRO A 213 15.83 4.89 13.69
N THR A 214 15.49 3.86 12.91
CA THR A 214 14.71 3.99 11.67
C THR A 214 13.71 2.86 11.46
N TYR A 215 12.63 3.14 10.73
CA TYR A 215 11.72 2.13 10.20
C TYR A 215 12.03 1.75 8.74
N ASP A 216 12.90 2.50 8.06
CA ASP A 216 13.33 2.21 6.68
C ASP A 216 14.61 1.36 6.69
N CYS A 217 14.43 0.07 6.90
CA CYS A 217 15.55 -0.87 6.96
C CYS A 217 16.28 -0.96 5.60
N LEU A 218 15.56 -0.81 4.49
CA LEU A 218 16.18 -0.85 3.16
C LEU A 218 17.12 0.34 2.94
N ALA A 219 16.73 1.56 3.31
CA ALA A 219 17.61 2.73 3.26
C ALA A 219 18.87 2.51 4.09
N PHE A 220 18.71 2.02 5.32
CA PHE A 220 19.85 1.73 6.21
C PHE A 220 20.82 0.73 5.57
N LEU A 221 20.33 -0.39 5.04
CA LEU A 221 21.17 -1.40 4.38
C LEU A 221 21.89 -0.83 3.16
N ILE A 222 21.20 -0.05 2.33
CA ILE A 222 21.80 0.54 1.12
C ILE A 222 23.01 1.41 1.47
N GLU A 223 22.96 2.14 2.58
CA GLU A 223 24.03 3.05 3.00
C GLU A 223 25.14 2.36 3.78
N HIS A 224 24.78 1.46 4.68
CA HIS A 224 25.68 0.99 5.73
C HIS A 224 26.13 -0.46 5.56
N ALA A 225 25.37 -1.28 4.83
CA ALA A 225 25.72 -2.69 4.68
C ALA A 225 26.93 -2.87 3.73
N PRO A 226 27.76 -3.91 3.96
CA PRO A 226 28.93 -4.23 3.15
C PRO A 226 28.55 -4.88 1.81
N LEU A 227 27.67 -4.23 1.05
CA LEU A 227 27.12 -4.73 -0.21
C LEU A 227 28.03 -4.39 -1.39
N GLU A 228 27.94 -5.16 -2.46
CA GLU A 228 28.49 -4.80 -3.76
C GLU A 228 27.64 -3.71 -4.43
N ALA A 229 28.21 -3.01 -5.42
CA ALA A 229 27.52 -1.92 -6.10
C ALA A 229 26.19 -2.36 -6.73
N TRP A 230 26.16 -3.53 -7.37
CA TRP A 230 24.97 -4.07 -8.01
C TRP A 230 23.90 -4.51 -6.99
N GLN A 231 24.30 -5.05 -5.84
CA GLN A 231 23.36 -5.43 -4.77
C GLN A 231 22.65 -4.20 -4.20
N ARG A 232 23.40 -3.10 -3.97
CA ARG A 232 22.79 -1.82 -3.55
C ARG A 232 21.80 -1.30 -4.59
N GLU A 233 22.09 -1.47 -5.87
CA GLU A 233 21.18 -1.05 -6.94
C GLU A 233 19.88 -1.87 -6.96
N VAL A 234 19.97 -3.20 -6.75
CA VAL A 234 18.78 -4.05 -6.60
C VAL A 234 17.91 -3.59 -5.42
N LEU A 235 18.51 -3.31 -4.26
CA LEU A 235 17.78 -2.79 -3.09
C LEU A 235 17.15 -1.43 -3.36
N ARG A 236 17.84 -0.54 -4.08
CA ARG A 236 17.29 0.78 -4.48
C ARG A 236 16.04 0.61 -5.35
N VAL A 237 16.11 -0.23 -6.39
CA VAL A 237 14.97 -0.52 -7.26
C VAL A 237 13.79 -1.05 -6.46
N VAL A 238 14.00 -2.05 -5.59
CA VAL A 238 12.92 -2.63 -4.78
C VAL A 238 12.33 -1.60 -3.81
N ARG A 239 13.17 -0.79 -3.16
CA ARG A 239 12.72 0.28 -2.25
C ARG A 239 11.89 1.33 -2.96
N ASP A 240 12.34 1.80 -4.12
CA ASP A 240 11.66 2.84 -4.90
C ASP A 240 10.29 2.35 -5.40
N GLU A 241 10.22 1.10 -5.89
CA GLU A 241 8.94 0.49 -6.30
C GLU A 241 7.99 0.27 -5.11
N ALA A 242 8.51 -0.19 -3.97
CA ALA A 242 7.70 -0.41 -2.77
C ALA A 242 7.06 0.91 -2.26
N TYR A 243 7.78 2.02 -2.33
CA TYR A 243 7.24 3.34 -1.97
C TYR A 243 6.17 3.84 -2.92
N TYR A 244 6.21 3.48 -4.21
CA TYR A 244 5.14 3.81 -5.14
C TYR A 244 3.82 3.12 -4.83
N PHE A 245 3.88 1.87 -4.33
CA PHE A 245 2.69 1.11 -3.94
C PHE A 245 2.19 1.41 -2.51
N MET A 246 2.95 2.18 -1.74
CA MET A 246 2.62 2.46 -0.33
C MET A 246 1.31 3.24 -0.17
N PRO A 247 1.04 4.33 -0.94
CA PRO A 247 -0.20 5.10 -0.77
C PRO A 247 -1.45 4.27 -1.04
N GLN A 248 -1.43 3.37 -2.03
CA GLN A 248 -2.56 2.49 -2.34
C GLN A 248 -2.87 1.53 -1.18
N ARG A 249 -1.88 1.18 -0.35
CA ARG A 249 -2.11 0.40 0.88
C ARG A 249 -2.69 1.26 2.00
N GLN A 250 -2.24 2.51 2.12
CA GLN A 250 -2.66 3.45 3.17
C GLN A 250 -4.07 4.04 2.93
N THR A 251 -4.51 4.10 1.69
CA THR A 251 -5.76 4.75 1.30
C THR A 251 -6.69 3.79 0.56
N LYS A 252 -6.59 2.48 0.81
CA LYS A 252 -7.36 1.47 0.05
C LYS A 252 -8.86 1.69 0.23
N ILE A 253 -9.33 1.82 1.46
CA ILE A 253 -10.75 2.02 1.79
C ILE A 253 -11.26 3.32 1.18
N MET A 254 -10.49 4.41 1.32
CA MET A 254 -10.84 5.70 0.74
C MET A 254 -10.86 5.69 -0.79
N ASN A 255 -9.84 5.11 -1.43
CA ASN A 255 -9.73 5.10 -2.88
C ASN A 255 -10.86 4.30 -3.53
N GLU A 256 -11.10 3.07 -3.03
CA GLU A 256 -12.22 2.23 -3.50
C GLU A 256 -13.58 2.87 -3.17
N GLY A 257 -13.69 3.48 -1.98
CA GLY A 257 -14.88 4.19 -1.55
C GLY A 257 -15.22 5.39 -2.41
N TRP A 258 -14.23 6.20 -2.78
CA TRP A 258 -14.39 7.39 -3.61
C TRP A 258 -14.79 7.02 -5.04
N ALA A 259 -14.11 6.03 -5.62
CA ALA A 259 -14.44 5.51 -6.94
C ALA A 259 -15.84 4.87 -6.96
N SER A 260 -16.22 4.16 -5.89
CA SER A 260 -17.56 3.59 -5.76
C SER A 260 -18.65 4.65 -5.49
N PHE A 261 -18.34 5.71 -4.76
CA PHE A 261 -19.26 6.82 -4.54
C PHE A 261 -19.60 7.51 -5.87
N TRP A 262 -18.59 7.81 -6.67
CA TRP A 262 -18.78 8.48 -7.96
C TRP A 262 -19.34 7.57 -9.03
N HIS A 263 -18.90 6.32 -9.16
CA HIS A 263 -19.48 5.45 -10.19
C HIS A 263 -20.99 5.31 -10.02
N SER A 264 -21.48 5.32 -8.78
CA SER A 264 -22.88 5.09 -8.44
C SER A 264 -23.70 6.31 -8.86
N ARG A 265 -23.18 7.51 -8.58
CA ARG A 265 -23.78 8.79 -8.99
C ARG A 265 -23.73 9.02 -10.50
N LEU A 266 -22.59 8.77 -11.14
CA LEU A 266 -22.44 8.97 -12.57
C LEU A 266 -23.32 8.00 -13.37
N LEU A 267 -23.39 6.73 -12.95
CA LEU A 267 -24.25 5.72 -13.57
C LEU A 267 -25.73 6.06 -13.43
N THR A 268 -26.20 6.31 -12.21
CA THR A 268 -27.60 6.66 -11.94
C THR A 268 -27.98 8.06 -12.42
N GLY A 269 -27.02 8.94 -12.65
CA GLY A 269 -27.18 10.30 -13.15
C GLY A 269 -27.33 10.43 -14.68
N GLY A 270 -27.39 9.32 -15.41
CA GLY A 270 -27.70 9.32 -16.85
C GLY A 270 -26.72 8.57 -17.77
N LEU A 271 -25.71 7.89 -17.21
CA LEU A 271 -24.89 6.96 -18.01
C LEU A 271 -25.58 5.60 -18.23
N LEU A 272 -26.42 5.17 -17.28
CA LEU A 272 -27.23 3.95 -17.43
C LEU A 272 -28.48 4.19 -18.27
N ASP A 273 -28.77 3.22 -19.12
CA ASP A 273 -30.10 3.06 -19.70
C ASP A 273 -31.01 2.37 -18.68
N GLY A 274 -32.31 2.69 -18.67
CA GLY A 274 -33.25 2.13 -17.68
C GLY A 274 -33.31 0.59 -17.68
N SER A 275 -32.99 -0.06 -18.80
CA SER A 275 -32.89 -1.52 -18.90
C SER A 275 -31.66 -2.13 -18.21
N GLU A 276 -30.65 -1.34 -17.87
CA GLU A 276 -29.38 -1.79 -17.29
C GLU A 276 -29.38 -1.73 -15.75
N ILE A 277 -30.46 -1.26 -15.11
CA ILE A 277 -30.48 -0.98 -13.67
C ILE A 277 -30.33 -2.25 -12.81
N ILE A 278 -30.89 -3.37 -13.26
CA ILE A 278 -30.80 -4.65 -12.53
C ILE A 278 -29.38 -5.20 -12.66
N ASP A 279 -28.82 -5.20 -13.87
CA ASP A 279 -27.43 -5.62 -14.12
C ASP A 279 -26.44 -4.77 -13.32
N PHE A 280 -26.68 -3.46 -13.22
CA PHE A 280 -25.91 -2.56 -12.37
C PHE A 280 -26.01 -2.95 -10.89
N ALA A 281 -27.21 -3.16 -10.37
CA ALA A 281 -27.42 -3.50 -8.97
C ALA A 281 -26.75 -4.83 -8.61
N ASP A 282 -26.83 -5.84 -9.47
CA ASP A 282 -26.17 -7.14 -9.29
C ASP A 282 -24.65 -6.99 -9.26
N CYS A 283 -24.07 -6.30 -10.25
CA CYS A 283 -22.62 -6.05 -10.31
C CYS A 283 -22.11 -5.23 -9.11
N HIS A 284 -22.78 -4.13 -8.78
CA HIS A 284 -22.41 -3.25 -7.67
C HIS A 284 -22.55 -3.95 -6.31
N SER A 285 -23.63 -4.71 -6.10
CA SER A 285 -23.82 -5.48 -4.86
C SER A 285 -22.79 -6.60 -4.73
N GLY A 286 -22.38 -7.25 -5.83
CA GLY A 286 -21.31 -8.24 -5.83
C GLY A 286 -19.94 -7.68 -5.41
N ALA A 287 -19.59 -6.48 -5.88
CA ALA A 287 -18.34 -5.80 -5.50
C ALA A 287 -18.36 -5.29 -4.04
N THR A 288 -19.52 -4.85 -3.56
CA THR A 288 -19.72 -4.31 -2.20
C THR A 288 -20.18 -5.36 -1.18
N ALA A 289 -20.35 -6.63 -1.58
CA ALA A 289 -20.79 -7.70 -0.70
C ALA A 289 -19.74 -7.96 0.38
N ALA A 290 -20.15 -7.95 1.65
CA ALA A 290 -19.30 -8.33 2.78
C ALA A 290 -19.78 -9.70 3.32
N GLN A 291 -18.86 -10.64 3.51
CA GLN A 291 -19.16 -11.83 4.32
C GLN A 291 -19.32 -11.42 5.79
N SER A 292 -20.20 -12.10 6.52
CA SER A 292 -20.43 -11.81 7.94
C SER A 292 -19.13 -11.90 8.74
N GLY A 293 -18.76 -10.80 9.41
CA GLY A 293 -17.51 -10.69 10.17
C GLY A 293 -16.24 -10.44 9.35
N GLN A 294 -16.34 -10.10 8.07
CA GLN A 294 -15.22 -9.56 7.27
C GLN A 294 -15.51 -8.12 6.83
N LEU A 295 -14.49 -7.27 6.91
CA LEU A 295 -14.56 -5.90 6.40
C LEU A 295 -14.34 -5.92 4.90
N ASN A 296 -15.33 -5.45 4.12
CA ASN A 296 -15.16 -5.16 2.71
C ASN A 296 -14.78 -3.67 2.57
N PRO A 297 -13.55 -3.33 2.09
CA PRO A 297 -13.12 -1.96 1.88
C PRO A 297 -14.05 -1.13 0.99
N TYR A 298 -14.63 -1.74 -0.05
CA TYR A 298 -15.55 -1.07 -0.97
C TYR A 298 -16.83 -0.63 -0.26
N LYS A 299 -17.43 -1.54 0.53
CA LYS A 299 -18.62 -1.25 1.33
C LYS A 299 -18.34 -0.18 2.38
N LEU A 300 -17.27 -0.33 3.14
CA LEU A 300 -16.94 0.62 4.19
C LEU A 300 -16.64 2.01 3.61
N GLY A 301 -15.84 2.08 2.54
CA GLY A 301 -15.46 3.33 1.91
C GLY A 301 -16.64 4.09 1.31
N ILE A 302 -17.51 3.43 0.53
CA ILE A 302 -18.67 4.10 -0.09
C ILE A 302 -19.65 4.60 0.98
N GLU A 303 -19.90 3.82 2.03
CA GLU A 303 -20.82 4.21 3.10
C GLU A 303 -20.25 5.37 3.92
N LEU A 304 -18.93 5.42 4.16
CA LEU A 304 -18.29 6.56 4.80
C LEU A 304 -18.46 7.85 3.98
N PHE A 305 -18.27 7.80 2.65
CA PHE A 305 -18.51 8.98 1.82
C PHE A 305 -19.99 9.38 1.75
N ARG A 306 -20.92 8.41 1.72
CA ARG A 306 -22.37 8.68 1.79
C ARG A 306 -22.74 9.31 3.12
N HIS A 307 -22.19 8.82 4.23
CA HIS A 307 -22.41 9.37 5.56
C HIS A 307 -21.83 10.79 5.68
N ALA A 308 -20.59 11.01 5.21
CA ALA A 308 -19.99 12.33 5.15
C ALA A 308 -20.81 13.34 4.33
N ASP A 309 -21.39 12.90 3.21
CA ASP A 309 -22.25 13.72 2.37
C ASP A 309 -23.57 14.09 3.09
N ARG A 310 -24.19 13.13 3.80
CA ARG A 310 -25.39 13.38 4.63
C ARG A 310 -25.13 14.41 5.73
N LEU A 311 -23.96 14.34 6.36
CA LEU A 311 -23.53 15.28 7.39
C LEU A 311 -23.09 16.65 6.83
N GLY A 312 -22.99 16.79 5.51
CA GLY A 312 -22.61 18.06 4.85
C GLY A 312 -21.11 18.37 4.89
N HIS A 313 -20.25 17.35 5.03
CA HIS A 313 -18.81 17.55 4.92
C HIS A 313 -18.38 17.94 3.50
N ASP A 314 -17.28 18.68 3.39
CA ASP A 314 -16.59 18.90 2.12
C ASP A 314 -15.86 17.61 1.70
N LEU A 315 -16.50 16.84 0.82
CA LEU A 315 -15.98 15.55 0.37
C LEU A 315 -14.65 15.68 -0.39
N PHE A 316 -14.47 16.75 -1.17
CA PHE A 316 -13.24 16.97 -1.92
C PHE A 316 -12.06 17.30 -1.00
N ARG A 317 -12.32 18.01 0.11
CA ARG A 317 -11.35 18.21 1.19
C ARG A 317 -11.02 16.90 1.89
N LEU A 318 -12.04 16.09 2.25
CA LEU A 318 -11.82 14.80 2.90
C LEU A 318 -10.91 13.90 2.05
N ARG A 319 -11.25 13.73 0.77
CA ARG A 319 -10.46 13.01 -0.23
C ARG A 319 -9.02 13.52 -0.31
N LYS A 320 -8.79 14.83 -0.19
CA LYS A 320 -7.47 15.44 -0.36
C LYS A 320 -6.51 15.12 0.79
N ILE A 321 -6.98 15.14 2.04
CA ILE A 321 -6.08 15.20 3.21
C ILE A 321 -6.00 13.89 4.01
N HIS A 322 -7.01 13.04 3.95
CA HIS A 322 -7.06 11.83 4.77
C HIS A 322 -6.41 10.61 4.09
N ASN A 323 -6.00 9.66 4.92
CA ASN A 323 -5.80 8.25 4.60
C ASN A 323 -6.87 7.40 5.31
N ASP A 324 -6.85 6.08 5.13
CA ASP A 324 -7.87 5.19 5.71
C ASP A 324 -8.00 5.36 7.23
N THR A 325 -6.89 5.41 7.97
CA THR A 325 -6.89 5.58 9.43
C THR A 325 -7.54 6.90 9.85
N SER A 326 -7.09 8.03 9.29
CA SER A 326 -7.62 9.34 9.66
C SER A 326 -9.03 9.59 9.14
N PHE A 327 -9.44 8.94 8.05
CA PHE A 327 -10.79 9.02 7.50
C PHE A 327 -11.80 8.28 8.38
N ILE A 328 -11.44 7.06 8.83
CA ILE A 328 -12.24 6.29 9.79
C ILE A 328 -12.29 7.01 11.14
N ASP A 329 -11.17 7.60 11.57
CA ASP A 329 -11.15 8.35 12.83
C ASP A 329 -12.03 9.61 12.79
N GLU A 330 -12.12 10.28 11.64
CA GLU A 330 -13.00 11.44 11.48
C GLU A 330 -14.49 11.04 11.41
N LEU A 331 -14.83 10.00 10.64
CA LEU A 331 -16.22 9.77 10.20
C LEU A 331 -16.95 8.61 10.89
N VAL A 332 -16.25 7.68 11.54
CA VAL A 332 -16.94 6.61 12.27
C VAL A 332 -17.43 7.17 13.60
N ASP A 333 -18.75 7.31 13.70
CA ASP A 333 -19.48 7.66 14.91
C ASP A 333 -20.53 6.58 15.27
N GLU A 334 -21.36 6.88 16.27
CA GLU A 334 -22.40 5.96 16.73
C GLU A 334 -23.47 5.69 15.68
N GLU A 335 -23.90 6.73 14.96
CA GLU A 335 -24.92 6.62 13.92
C GLU A 335 -24.41 5.74 12.79
N PHE A 336 -23.20 6.01 12.29
CA PHE A 336 -22.57 5.22 11.25
C PHE A 336 -22.43 3.75 11.63
N ALA A 337 -21.97 3.47 12.86
CA ALA A 337 -21.78 2.10 13.35
C ALA A 337 -23.09 1.32 13.46
N LEU A 338 -24.17 1.98 13.90
CA LEU A 338 -25.50 1.37 14.00
C LEU A 338 -26.11 1.10 12.61
N GLU A 339 -26.07 2.08 11.71
CA GLU A 339 -26.62 1.96 10.35
C GLU A 339 -25.93 0.86 9.53
N ASN A 340 -24.63 0.67 9.74
CA ASN A 340 -23.82 -0.29 8.99
C ASN A 340 -23.65 -1.63 9.70
N GLU A 341 -24.31 -1.83 10.84
CA GLU A 341 -24.24 -3.06 11.63
C GLU A 341 -22.79 -3.46 11.96
N LEU A 342 -21.96 -2.47 12.33
CA LEU A 342 -20.57 -2.72 12.68
C LEU A 342 -20.48 -3.32 14.08
N PHE A 343 -20.20 -4.62 14.15
CA PHE A 343 -20.08 -5.38 15.39
C PHE A 343 -18.73 -6.09 15.50
N ILE A 344 -18.20 -6.22 16.72
CA ILE A 344 -17.04 -7.07 16.96
C ILE A 344 -17.53 -8.50 17.04
N TYR A 345 -16.94 -9.39 16.26
CA TYR A 345 -17.20 -10.83 16.34
C TYR A 345 -16.06 -11.53 17.09
N ARG A 346 -16.41 -12.51 17.94
CA ARG A 346 -15.45 -13.47 18.50
C ARG A 346 -15.90 -14.89 18.21
N ASP A 347 -14.95 -15.81 18.10
CA ASP A 347 -15.25 -17.22 17.95
C ASP A 347 -15.95 -17.73 19.22
N ASN A 348 -17.04 -18.48 19.04
CA ASN A 348 -17.80 -19.03 20.15
C ASN A 348 -16.97 -20.16 20.82
N PRO A 349 -16.59 -20.03 22.11
CA PRO A 349 -15.79 -21.04 22.80
C PRO A 349 -16.46 -22.43 22.89
N LYS A 350 -17.77 -22.50 22.69
CA LYS A 350 -18.56 -23.74 22.77
C LYS A 350 -18.78 -24.43 21.41
N GLY A 351 -18.18 -23.92 20.34
CA GLY A 351 -18.45 -24.36 18.96
C GLY A 351 -19.79 -23.82 18.45
N GLY A 352 -19.85 -23.49 17.15
CA GLY A 352 -21.04 -22.92 16.51
C GLY A 352 -20.83 -21.62 15.72
N GLY A 353 -19.59 -21.26 15.41
CA GLY A 353 -19.26 -20.08 14.59
C GLY A 353 -18.96 -18.83 15.44
N ARG A 354 -19.01 -17.66 14.79
CA ARG A 354 -18.73 -16.36 15.40
C ARG A 354 -19.97 -15.79 16.07
N GLN A 355 -19.81 -15.20 17.26
CA GLN A 355 -20.85 -14.45 17.96
C GLN A 355 -20.47 -12.98 18.11
N VAL A 356 -21.47 -12.09 18.16
CA VAL A 356 -21.24 -10.67 18.47
C VAL A 356 -20.70 -10.56 19.91
N ALA A 357 -19.48 -10.05 20.02
CA ALA A 357 -18.74 -9.88 21.26
C ALA A 357 -18.89 -8.47 21.85
N ASP A 358 -18.97 -7.44 20.99
CA ASP A 358 -19.15 -6.06 21.41
C ASP A 358 -19.98 -5.29 20.38
N ARG A 359 -20.77 -4.34 20.90
CA ARG A 359 -21.62 -3.42 20.14
C ARG A 359 -21.28 -1.95 20.44
N ASP A 360 -20.35 -1.67 21.34
CA ASP A 360 -19.87 -0.31 21.57
C ASP A 360 -19.07 0.16 20.34
N TRP A 361 -19.61 1.18 19.66
CA TRP A 361 -19.03 1.74 18.46
C TRP A 361 -17.61 2.27 18.70
N LYS A 362 -17.28 2.70 19.93
CA LYS A 362 -15.93 3.15 20.28
C LYS A 362 -14.94 2.00 20.24
N THR A 363 -15.30 0.85 20.82
CA THR A 363 -14.45 -0.35 20.75
C THR A 363 -14.28 -0.82 19.31
N VAL A 364 -15.37 -0.83 18.52
CA VAL A 364 -15.34 -1.18 17.09
C VAL A 364 -14.39 -0.26 16.32
N LYS A 365 -14.53 1.07 16.49
CA LYS A 365 -13.67 2.06 15.86
C LYS A 365 -12.21 1.86 16.24
N GLN A 366 -11.90 1.68 17.52
CA GLN A 366 -10.52 1.46 17.95
C GLN A 366 -9.91 0.19 17.35
N GLN A 367 -10.68 -0.90 17.24
CA GLN A 367 -10.21 -2.12 16.58
C GLN A 367 -9.96 -1.93 15.07
N LEU A 368 -10.82 -1.16 14.39
CA LEU A 368 -10.61 -0.79 12.98
C LEU A 368 -9.32 0.01 12.82
N LEU A 369 -9.16 1.07 13.62
CA LEU A 369 -7.97 1.92 13.60
C LEU A 369 -6.69 1.14 13.90
N SER A 370 -6.71 0.24 14.89
CA SER A 370 -5.53 -0.58 15.22
C SER A 370 -5.16 -1.53 14.07
N SER A 371 -6.14 -2.15 13.41
CA SER A 371 -5.91 -3.05 12.27
C SER A 371 -5.33 -2.36 11.03
N LEU A 372 -5.63 -1.08 10.83
CA LEU A 372 -5.17 -0.27 9.70
C LEU A 372 -3.94 0.57 10.05
N SER A 373 -3.57 0.62 11.33
CA SER A 373 -2.39 1.34 11.77
C SER A 373 -1.16 0.86 11.02
N TRP A 374 -0.28 1.81 10.68
CA TRP A 374 0.95 1.54 9.91
C TRP A 374 0.69 0.81 8.58
N ALA A 375 -0.35 1.21 7.85
CA ALA A 375 -0.79 0.58 6.60
C ALA A 375 -1.13 -0.92 6.73
N GLY A 376 -1.52 -1.34 7.94
CA GLY A 376 -1.79 -2.73 8.28
C GLY A 376 -0.54 -3.60 8.47
N GLN A 377 0.66 -3.03 8.37
CA GLN A 377 1.93 -3.76 8.54
C GLN A 377 2.41 -3.73 9.99
N PRO A 378 3.17 -4.74 10.45
CA PRO A 378 3.84 -4.68 11.75
C PRO A 378 4.88 -3.56 11.80
N ARG A 379 4.97 -2.87 12.94
CA ARG A 379 5.86 -1.74 13.14
C ARG A 379 7.24 -2.20 13.60
N ILE A 380 8.13 -2.52 12.66
CA ILE A 380 9.48 -2.98 12.98
C ILE A 380 10.48 -1.82 12.88
N GLN A 381 11.07 -1.43 14.00
CA GLN A 381 12.08 -0.37 14.06
C GLN A 381 13.48 -0.98 14.18
N LEU A 382 14.40 -0.61 13.30
CA LEU A 382 15.82 -0.83 13.50
C LEU A 382 16.35 0.23 14.49
N GLN A 383 16.75 -0.21 15.68
CA GLN A 383 17.08 0.71 16.78
C GLN A 383 18.57 1.04 16.84
N GLU A 384 19.42 0.04 16.76
CA GLU A 384 20.86 0.18 16.93
C GLU A 384 21.63 -0.93 16.20
N VAL A 385 22.94 -0.70 16.05
CA VAL A 385 23.93 -1.74 15.81
C VAL A 385 24.66 -1.95 17.13
N ASP A 386 24.67 -3.16 17.66
CA ASP A 386 25.29 -3.43 18.96
C ASP A 386 26.84 -3.42 18.89
N SER A 387 27.48 -3.62 20.04
CA SER A 387 28.95 -3.62 20.14
C SER A 387 29.63 -4.75 19.38
N GLU A 388 28.91 -5.82 19.06
CA GLU A 388 29.41 -6.96 18.29
C GLU A 388 29.12 -6.80 16.78
N GLY A 389 28.42 -5.72 16.40
CA GLY A 389 28.05 -5.42 15.02
C GLY A 389 26.71 -6.01 14.58
N ALA A 390 25.92 -6.60 15.48
CA ALA A 390 24.61 -7.16 15.15
C ALA A 390 23.54 -6.06 15.06
N LEU A 391 22.57 -6.23 14.16
CA LEU A 391 21.43 -5.32 14.08
C LEU A 391 20.41 -5.68 15.17
N VAL A 392 19.91 -4.67 15.88
CA VAL A 392 18.85 -4.83 16.87
C VAL A 392 17.58 -4.14 16.37
N LEU A 393 16.58 -4.95 16.04
CA LEU A 393 15.24 -4.50 15.67
C LEU A 393 14.28 -4.70 16.84
N ALA A 394 13.33 -3.78 16.98
CA ALA A 394 12.23 -3.90 17.91
C ALA A 394 10.90 -3.85 17.16
N HIS A 395 10.03 -4.81 17.45
CA HIS A 395 8.64 -4.76 17.06
C HIS A 395 7.88 -3.85 18.02
N MET A 396 7.50 -2.65 17.55
CA MET A 396 6.68 -1.72 18.30
C MET A 396 5.25 -2.27 18.37
N HIS A 397 4.97 -3.01 19.44
CA HIS A 397 3.79 -3.86 19.54
C HIS A 397 2.52 -3.01 19.65
N ASP A 398 1.51 -3.37 18.86
CA ASP A 398 0.21 -2.68 18.81
C ASP A 398 -0.96 -3.59 19.21
N GLY A 399 -0.66 -4.67 19.94
CA GLY A 399 -1.61 -5.70 20.35
C GLY A 399 -1.64 -6.92 19.43
N ARG A 400 -0.94 -6.89 18.29
CA ARG A 400 -0.85 -8.01 17.35
C ARG A 400 0.48 -8.73 17.50
N ASP A 401 0.44 -10.03 17.79
CA ASP A 401 1.64 -10.86 17.88
C ASP A 401 2.17 -11.22 16.48
N LEU A 402 3.49 -11.34 16.36
CA LEU A 402 4.14 -11.85 15.15
C LEU A 402 4.13 -13.38 15.15
N VAL A 403 4.01 -13.97 13.96
CA VAL A 403 4.38 -15.38 13.77
C VAL A 403 5.90 -15.48 13.81
N LEU A 404 6.46 -15.76 14.99
CA LEU A 404 7.92 -15.67 15.25
C LEU A 404 8.76 -16.52 14.30
N GLN A 405 8.25 -17.66 13.83
CA GLN A 405 8.95 -18.50 12.86
C GLN A 405 9.10 -17.81 11.50
N GLU A 406 8.04 -17.18 11.00
CA GLU A 406 8.06 -16.42 9.75
C GLU A 406 8.91 -15.16 9.90
N ALA A 407 8.80 -14.47 11.03
CA ALA A 407 9.65 -13.32 11.36
C ALA A 407 11.13 -13.71 11.37
N GLY A 408 11.47 -14.87 11.94
CA GLY A 408 12.81 -15.46 11.92
C GLY A 408 13.34 -15.67 10.50
N GLN A 409 12.52 -16.20 9.59
CA GLN A 409 12.91 -16.40 8.20
C GLN A 409 13.17 -15.07 7.47
N LEU A 410 12.36 -14.04 7.76
CA LEU A 410 12.52 -12.70 7.21
C LEU A 410 13.83 -12.06 7.68
N ILE A 411 14.10 -12.05 8.99
CA ILE A 411 15.32 -11.44 9.54
C ILE A 411 16.59 -12.24 9.19
N SER A 412 16.47 -13.52 8.85
CA SER A 412 17.59 -14.30 8.30
C SER A 412 18.07 -13.76 6.94
N ASN A 413 17.13 -13.33 6.08
CA ASN A 413 17.49 -12.63 4.84
C ASN A 413 18.16 -11.28 5.13
N LEU A 414 17.70 -10.57 6.17
CA LEU A 414 18.33 -9.32 6.62
C LEU A 414 19.76 -9.55 7.11
N ALA A 415 19.99 -10.58 7.93
CA ALA A 415 21.32 -10.95 8.43
C ALA A 415 22.29 -11.28 7.29
N HIS A 416 21.80 -11.95 6.25
CA HIS A 416 22.62 -12.25 5.09
C HIS A 416 23.06 -11.01 4.31
N LEU A 417 22.18 -10.01 4.16
CA LEU A 417 22.52 -8.74 3.51
C LEU A 417 23.44 -7.88 4.38
N TRP A 418 23.28 -7.94 5.70
CA TRP A 418 24.08 -7.19 6.65
C TRP A 418 25.49 -7.78 6.85
N GLY A 419 25.61 -9.11 6.79
CA GLY A 419 26.87 -9.81 7.04
C GLY A 419 27.17 -10.08 8.52
N ALA A 420 26.24 -9.77 9.42
CA ALA A 420 26.31 -10.06 10.86
C ALA A 420 24.94 -10.53 11.39
N PRO A 421 24.87 -11.09 12.62
CA PRO A 421 23.62 -11.49 13.21
C PRO A 421 22.59 -10.37 13.31
N VAL A 422 21.32 -10.76 13.37
CA VAL A 422 20.19 -9.86 13.55
C VAL A 422 19.34 -10.36 14.70
N HIS A 423 19.00 -9.45 15.61
CA HIS A 423 18.11 -9.68 16.73
C HIS A 423 16.80 -8.91 16.52
N LEU A 424 15.67 -9.62 16.58
CA LEU A 424 14.34 -9.02 16.64
C LEU A 424 13.76 -9.22 18.04
N LEU A 425 13.54 -8.12 18.73
CA LEU A 425 12.78 -8.07 19.97
C LEU A 425 11.29 -7.96 19.63
N SER A 426 10.45 -8.80 20.23
CA SER A 426 9.00 -8.75 20.09
C SER A 426 8.33 -9.20 21.39
N LEU A 427 7.05 -8.89 21.54
CA LEU A 427 6.18 -9.56 22.49
C LEU A 427 5.45 -10.70 21.77
N ASP A 428 5.20 -11.78 22.50
CA ASP A 428 4.36 -12.91 22.10
C ASP A 428 3.51 -13.31 23.31
N GLN A 429 2.19 -13.14 23.21
CA GLN A 429 1.25 -13.32 24.33
C GLN A 429 1.65 -12.54 25.59
N GLY A 430 2.21 -11.34 25.40
CA GLY A 430 2.69 -10.48 26.48
C GLY A 430 4.05 -10.87 27.08
N GLN A 431 4.68 -11.96 26.64
CA GLN A 431 6.02 -12.33 27.05
C GLN A 431 7.07 -11.74 26.10
N GLY A 432 8.15 -11.19 26.66
CA GLY A 432 9.27 -10.69 25.86
C GLY A 432 10.06 -11.82 25.22
N LYS A 433 10.20 -11.76 23.88
CA LYS A 433 10.95 -12.73 23.08
C LYS A 433 12.03 -12.02 22.27
N ARG A 434 13.17 -12.69 22.10
CA ARG A 434 14.21 -12.33 21.14
C ARG A 434 14.33 -13.44 20.10
N VAL A 435 14.05 -13.10 18.86
CA VAL A 435 14.37 -13.93 17.69
C VAL A 435 15.75 -13.53 17.21
N THR A 436 16.65 -14.49 17.05
CA THR A 436 18.01 -14.26 16.55
C THR A 436 18.20 -15.03 15.26
N ALA A 437 18.71 -14.37 14.22
CA ALA A 437 19.14 -15.02 12.99
C ALA A 437 20.60 -14.69 12.67
N GLY A 438 21.37 -15.71 12.29
CA GLY A 438 22.77 -15.59 11.87
C GLY A 438 23.26 -16.90 11.26
N GLU A 439 24.58 -17.10 11.19
CA GLU A 439 25.18 -18.31 10.60
C GLU A 439 24.74 -19.60 11.31
N ALA A 440 24.49 -19.54 12.61
CA ALA A 440 24.04 -20.69 13.42
C ALA A 440 22.55 -21.06 13.20
N GLY A 441 21.83 -20.33 12.34
CA GLY A 441 20.41 -20.52 12.08
C GLY A 441 19.52 -19.52 12.85
N ILE A 442 18.25 -19.88 12.99
CA ILE A 442 17.23 -19.08 13.67
C ILE A 442 16.96 -19.67 15.05
N SER A 443 16.97 -18.83 16.09
CA SER A 443 16.60 -19.21 17.45
C SER A 443 15.65 -18.22 18.08
N VAL A 444 14.83 -18.68 19.03
CA VAL A 444 13.91 -17.86 19.81
C VAL A 444 14.20 -18.10 21.28
N ALA A 445 14.37 -17.04 22.05
CA ALA A 445 14.61 -17.10 23.49
C ALA A 445 13.80 -16.03 24.23
N ASP A 446 13.51 -16.28 25.51
CA ASP A 446 12.92 -15.27 26.38
C ASP A 446 13.90 -14.11 26.60
N CYS A 447 13.38 -12.89 26.60
CA CYS A 447 14.20 -11.68 26.70
C CYS A 447 13.44 -10.56 27.40
N GLU A 448 13.87 -10.20 28.60
CA GLU A 448 13.26 -9.11 29.39
C GLU A 448 13.40 -7.75 28.70
N LEU A 449 14.52 -7.53 28.00
CA LEU A 449 14.77 -6.29 27.24
C LEU A 449 13.70 -6.04 26.16
N ALA A 450 13.07 -7.10 25.64
CA ALA A 450 11.99 -6.96 24.67
C ALA A 450 10.76 -6.27 25.29
N VAL A 451 10.50 -6.44 26.59
CA VAL A 451 9.38 -5.76 27.26
C VAL A 451 9.59 -4.25 27.33
N GLU A 452 10.84 -3.84 27.59
CA GLU A 452 11.20 -2.42 27.65
C GLU A 452 11.18 -1.77 26.25
N ARG A 453 11.76 -2.45 25.25
CA ARG A 453 12.01 -1.85 23.93
C ARG A 453 10.87 -1.96 22.93
N CYS A 454 9.98 -2.93 23.06
CA CYS A 454 8.84 -3.11 22.16
C CYS A 454 7.65 -2.20 22.50
N GLY A 455 7.77 -1.42 23.59
CA GLY A 455 6.66 -0.67 24.18
C GLY A 455 5.67 -1.65 24.79
N ALA A 456 5.72 -1.84 26.11
CA ALA A 456 4.70 -2.64 26.80
C ALA A 456 3.29 -2.13 26.45
N PRO A 457 2.29 -3.01 26.28
CA PRO A 457 0.91 -2.56 26.15
C PRO A 457 0.61 -1.69 27.37
N ALA A 458 0.03 -0.51 27.15
CA ALA A 458 -0.57 0.25 28.24
C ALA A 458 -1.54 -0.71 28.93
N SER A 459 -1.20 -1.17 30.13
CA SER A 459 -2.08 -1.99 30.95
C SER A 459 -3.44 -1.26 30.99
N PRO A 460 -4.58 -1.95 30.79
CA PRO A 460 -5.87 -1.29 30.92
C PRO A 460 -5.89 -0.76 32.35
N VAL A 461 -5.83 0.57 32.47
CA VAL A 461 -5.91 1.25 33.75
C VAL A 461 -7.11 0.68 34.46
N GLU A 462 -6.86 -0.09 35.52
CA GLU A 462 -7.81 -0.29 36.59
C GLU A 462 -8.23 1.13 36.99
N ARG A 463 -9.39 1.57 36.47
CA ARG A 463 -10.09 2.70 37.06
C ARG A 463 -10.50 2.20 38.42
N GLY A 464 -9.59 2.36 39.38
CA GLY A 464 -9.89 2.20 40.78
C GLY A 464 -11.09 3.09 41.06
N ASP A 465 -12.21 2.45 41.40
CA ASP A 465 -13.32 3.08 42.10
C ASP A 465 -12.77 3.64 43.42
N SER A 466 -12.22 4.86 43.34
CA SER A 466 -12.02 5.68 44.53
C SER A 466 -13.42 6.06 45.00
N LYS A 467 -13.90 5.26 45.95
CA LYS A 467 -15.02 5.58 46.83
C LYS A 467 -14.93 7.06 47.22
N ARG A 468 -15.91 7.85 46.77
CA ARG A 468 -16.26 9.10 47.44
C ARG A 468 -16.83 8.75 48.81
N GLN A 469 -15.97 8.81 49.83
CA GLN A 469 -16.38 9.03 51.20
C GLN A 469 -16.18 10.52 51.55
N ALA A 470 -17.23 11.06 52.18
CA ALA A 470 -17.28 12.22 53.05
C ALA A 470 -17.20 13.63 52.42
N GLY A 471 -18.25 14.40 52.70
CA GLY A 471 -18.40 15.83 52.41
C GLY A 471 -19.86 16.19 52.24
#